data_AF-A0A5N4AXN1-F1
#
_entry.id   AF-A0A5N4AXN1-F1
#
_cell.length_a   1.000
_cell.length_b   1.000
_cell.length_c   1.000
_cell.angle_alpha   90.00
_cell.angle_beta   90.00
_cell.angle_gamma   90.00
#
_symmetry.space_group_name_H-M   'P 1'
#
loop_
_entity.id
_entity.type
_entity.pdbx_description
1 polymer ?
#
loop_
_entity_poly.entity_id
_entity_poly.type
_entity_poly.pdbx_seq_one_letter_code
_entity_poly.pdbx_strand_id
1 'polypeptide(L)'
;MVSCSACGISYNAKHQKGKLTFHAFPKNVGRRNAWINCVRNTKPEWIPKKRSVLCSLHFTEECFDCTSRVKVRLQPSAVPTIEVDRLKYVSRYNPLNLKPISGSNFETVMVTTHEPSTPAEISKHHFLLCNEPSASSAKTPPSSPPKDTNLEDTPRKRSLKRKINELYKVNDVKSKKLRKLQKAMWKKKKWISSHKILASELKKKNLMLEEHSNLMLDHFGNNKEIIFESLFRKTNEKQVKQKYEQSIRSFAMTLHFFSPKGYNYVRQKFYNCLPHPKTLFKWYFSVDAKPGFTTEAFNFLKLKVAKSNKKGIVCSLVFDEMSIRQHVEFCNGKYFGYVDFGSQLEGDNMEMAKEALVFMIVCINEPWKLPIGYFFLSAINSNQKATLTKQALTLLNDTGIKIMNMTFDGAATNFGMCSVLKCPFKEDNIRSVFIHDDRKYFLMPDPVHMIKLIRNCFTEKMGFIDLNGNQINFEYVIKLNEMQEKEGLHLGNKLRKQHINFVKQKMKVKLARQLLSRSVADALFYCRDKLQMAEFNNCGPTAEFILLMKSGTYKQATCPTNIEEIRRFYTKLCK
;
A
#
# COMPACT_ATOMS: atom_id res chain seq x y z
N MET A 1 -17.40 -13.29 -48.02
CA MET A 1 -16.44 -13.56 -46.92
C MET A 1 -17.14 -14.43 -45.88
N VAL A 2 -16.57 -15.60 -45.55
CA VAL A 2 -17.17 -16.52 -44.55
C VAL A 2 -16.96 -15.94 -43.16
N SER A 3 -18.01 -15.91 -42.33
CA SER A 3 -17.96 -15.41 -40.95
C SER A 3 -18.69 -16.33 -39.97
N CYS A 4 -18.17 -16.45 -38.76
CA CYS A 4 -18.72 -17.30 -37.70
C CYS A 4 -20.06 -16.74 -37.20
N SER A 5 -21.07 -17.60 -37.10
CA SER A 5 -22.43 -17.21 -36.69
C SER A 5 -22.52 -16.75 -35.23
N ALA A 6 -21.67 -17.28 -34.35
CA ALA A 6 -21.61 -16.90 -32.93
C ALA A 6 -20.73 -15.65 -32.72
N CYS A 7 -19.41 -15.79 -32.81
CA CYS A 7 -18.45 -14.74 -32.46
C CYS A 7 -18.19 -13.69 -33.57
N GLY A 8 -18.71 -13.88 -34.79
CA GLY A 8 -18.59 -12.90 -35.88
C GLY A 8 -17.20 -12.82 -36.54
N ILE A 9 -16.26 -13.68 -36.17
CA ILE A 9 -14.91 -13.76 -36.79
C ILE A 9 -15.03 -14.14 -38.27
N SER A 10 -14.36 -13.41 -39.16
CA SER A 10 -14.34 -13.67 -40.60
C SER A 10 -12.95 -14.02 -41.13
N TYR A 11 -12.88 -14.85 -42.17
CA TYR A 11 -11.62 -15.19 -42.83
C TYR A 11 -11.13 -14.02 -43.70
N ASN A 12 -9.92 -13.51 -43.48
CA ASN A 12 -9.30 -12.49 -44.32
C ASN A 12 -7.98 -13.02 -44.91
N ALA A 13 -7.92 -13.17 -46.24
CA ALA A 13 -6.84 -13.85 -46.95
C ALA A 13 -5.46 -13.17 -46.83
N LYS A 14 -5.40 -11.91 -46.36
CA LYS A 14 -4.15 -11.12 -46.24
C LYS A 14 -3.43 -11.25 -44.88
N HIS A 15 -3.95 -12.02 -43.93
CA HIS A 15 -3.30 -12.24 -42.62
C HIS A 15 -3.20 -13.73 -42.29
N GLN A 16 -2.25 -14.41 -42.94
CA GLN A 16 -1.85 -15.76 -42.58
C GLN A 16 -1.03 -15.75 -41.29
N LYS A 17 -1.62 -16.24 -40.21
CA LYS A 17 -0.95 -17.00 -39.14
C LYS A 17 -2.02 -17.67 -38.26
N GLY A 18 -2.38 -18.91 -38.58
CA GLY A 18 -3.09 -19.81 -37.65
C GLY A 18 -4.32 -20.52 -38.21
N LYS A 19 -4.38 -21.83 -37.93
CA LYS A 19 -5.35 -22.89 -38.24
C LYS A 19 -6.85 -22.60 -37.94
N LEU A 20 -7.41 -21.48 -38.40
CA LEU A 20 -8.85 -21.19 -38.22
C LEU A 20 -9.68 -21.80 -39.36
N THR A 21 -10.51 -22.79 -39.06
CA THR A 21 -11.41 -23.45 -40.01
C THR A 21 -12.87 -23.13 -39.71
N PHE A 22 -13.74 -23.21 -40.72
CA PHE A 22 -15.18 -22.97 -40.58
C PHE A 22 -15.97 -24.24 -40.92
N HIS A 23 -16.92 -24.60 -40.05
CA HIS A 23 -17.68 -25.83 -40.12
C HIS A 23 -19.17 -25.53 -40.28
N ALA A 24 -19.79 -26.15 -41.28
CA ALA A 24 -21.21 -26.04 -41.54
C ALA A 24 -22.03 -26.81 -40.49
N PHE A 25 -23.25 -26.35 -40.22
CA PHE A 25 -24.13 -27.00 -39.26
C PHE A 25 -24.47 -28.43 -39.71
N PRO A 26 -24.43 -29.41 -38.80
CA PRO A 26 -24.66 -30.81 -39.13
C PRO A 26 -26.11 -31.07 -39.60
N LYS A 27 -26.30 -32.20 -40.32
CA LYS A 27 -27.61 -32.67 -40.77
C LYS A 27 -28.38 -33.40 -39.66
N ASN A 28 -27.68 -34.04 -38.72
CA ASN A 28 -28.31 -34.70 -37.57
C ASN A 28 -29.04 -33.66 -36.69
N VAL A 29 -30.33 -33.92 -36.43
CA VAL A 29 -31.24 -32.94 -35.79
C VAL A 29 -30.81 -32.61 -34.36
N GLY A 30 -30.47 -33.60 -33.54
CA GLY A 30 -30.05 -33.40 -32.15
C GLY A 30 -28.76 -32.57 -32.05
N ARG A 31 -27.74 -32.95 -32.82
CA ARG A 31 -26.47 -32.22 -32.87
C ARG A 31 -26.63 -30.81 -33.44
N ARG A 32 -27.49 -30.63 -34.43
CA ARG A 32 -27.80 -29.32 -35.02
C ARG A 32 -28.45 -28.39 -34.00
N ASN A 33 -29.37 -28.90 -33.19
CA ASN A 33 -30.02 -28.12 -32.12
C ASN A 33 -29.02 -27.66 -31.06
N ALA A 34 -28.07 -28.51 -30.65
CA ALA A 34 -27.00 -28.13 -29.73
C ALA A 34 -26.14 -26.96 -30.27
N TRP A 35 -25.82 -26.98 -31.57
CA TRP A 35 -25.07 -25.88 -32.21
C TRP A 35 -25.91 -24.60 -32.30
N ILE A 36 -27.23 -24.70 -32.53
CA ILE A 36 -28.13 -23.53 -32.55
C ILE A 36 -28.20 -22.89 -31.17
N ASN A 37 -28.31 -23.71 -30.11
CA ASN A 37 -28.33 -23.22 -28.73
C ASN A 37 -27.04 -22.48 -28.38
N CYS A 38 -25.88 -23.01 -28.80
CA CYS A 38 -24.60 -22.31 -28.65
C CYS A 38 -24.60 -20.90 -29.28
N VAL A 39 -25.16 -20.73 -30.49
CA VAL A 39 -25.28 -19.39 -31.09
C VAL A 39 -26.26 -18.52 -30.32
N ARG A 40 -27.39 -19.09 -29.88
CA ARG A 40 -28.44 -18.37 -29.16
C ARG A 40 -28.01 -17.85 -27.80
N ASN A 41 -27.04 -18.48 -27.14
CA ASN A 41 -26.43 -17.95 -25.92
C ASN A 41 -25.88 -16.53 -26.13
N THR A 42 -25.34 -16.24 -27.32
CA THR A 42 -24.83 -14.91 -27.68
C THR A 42 -25.85 -14.03 -28.42
N LYS A 43 -26.84 -14.64 -29.07
CA LYS A 43 -27.86 -13.97 -29.90
C LYS A 43 -29.22 -14.66 -29.72
N PRO A 44 -30.01 -14.32 -28.69
CA PRO A 44 -31.19 -15.08 -28.26
C PRO A 44 -32.21 -15.37 -29.37
N GLU A 45 -32.40 -14.45 -30.32
CA GLU A 45 -33.38 -14.56 -31.42
C GLU A 45 -32.78 -15.04 -32.76
N TRP A 46 -31.56 -15.59 -32.76
CA TRP A 46 -30.90 -15.98 -34.00
C TRP A 46 -31.47 -17.26 -34.63
N ILE A 47 -31.62 -17.23 -35.97
CA ILE A 47 -32.13 -18.33 -36.79
C ILE A 47 -31.06 -18.78 -37.81
N PRO A 48 -30.76 -20.08 -37.91
CA PRO A 48 -29.75 -20.59 -38.84
C PRO A 48 -30.17 -20.48 -40.31
N LYS A 49 -29.25 -20.00 -41.16
CA LYS A 49 -29.39 -19.92 -42.62
C LYS A 49 -28.63 -21.09 -43.28
N LYS A 50 -28.92 -21.39 -44.56
CA LYS A 50 -28.23 -22.47 -45.33
C LYS A 50 -26.70 -22.35 -45.32
N ARG A 51 -26.16 -21.13 -45.26
CA ARG A 51 -24.71 -20.85 -45.25
C ARG A 51 -24.15 -20.56 -43.85
N SER A 52 -24.92 -20.80 -42.79
CA SER A 52 -24.45 -20.61 -41.42
C SER A 52 -23.32 -21.58 -41.08
N VAL A 53 -22.26 -21.05 -40.47
CA VAL A 53 -21.07 -21.80 -40.05
C VAL A 53 -20.61 -21.35 -38.66
N LEU A 54 -19.85 -22.20 -37.98
CA LEU A 54 -19.09 -21.89 -36.75
C LEU A 54 -17.58 -22.06 -37.02
N CYS A 55 -16.74 -21.23 -36.38
CA CYS A 55 -15.29 -21.40 -36.48
C CYS A 55 -14.76 -22.44 -35.48
N SER A 56 -13.58 -23.00 -35.76
CA SER A 56 -12.94 -24.05 -34.95
C SER A 56 -12.73 -23.68 -33.48
N LEU A 57 -12.64 -22.39 -33.13
CA LEU A 57 -12.46 -21.91 -31.74
C LEU A 57 -13.61 -22.28 -30.78
N HIS A 58 -14.77 -22.68 -31.30
CA HIS A 58 -15.90 -23.08 -30.45
C HIS A 58 -15.86 -24.55 -30.02
N PHE A 59 -14.86 -25.31 -30.48
CA PHE A 59 -14.72 -26.75 -30.26
C PHE A 59 -13.41 -27.04 -29.52
N THR A 60 -13.43 -28.03 -28.63
CA THR A 60 -12.20 -28.57 -28.00
C THR A 60 -11.35 -29.33 -29.02
N GLU A 61 -10.07 -29.55 -28.73
CA GLU A 61 -9.17 -30.26 -29.66
C GLU A 61 -9.64 -31.69 -29.96
N GLU A 62 -10.28 -32.36 -28.99
CA GLU A 62 -10.86 -33.70 -29.13
C GLU A 62 -12.04 -33.78 -30.10
N CYS A 63 -12.68 -32.64 -30.41
CA CYS A 63 -13.78 -32.60 -31.37
C CYS A 63 -13.31 -32.78 -32.82
N PHE A 64 -12.01 -32.72 -33.08
CA PHE A 64 -11.43 -32.78 -34.41
C PHE A 64 -10.94 -34.19 -34.76
N ASP A 65 -11.19 -34.60 -36.00
CA ASP A 65 -10.65 -35.83 -36.55
C ASP A 65 -9.25 -35.57 -37.14
N CYS A 66 -8.23 -36.16 -36.50
CA CYS A 66 -6.82 -35.98 -36.84
C CYS A 66 -6.32 -36.97 -37.92
N THR A 67 -7.18 -37.84 -38.46
CA THR A 67 -6.75 -38.85 -39.45
C THR A 67 -6.37 -38.25 -40.81
N SER A 68 -6.86 -37.05 -41.18
CA SER A 68 -6.54 -36.41 -42.46
C SER A 68 -5.52 -35.27 -42.29
N ARG A 69 -4.36 -35.37 -42.96
CA ARG A 69 -3.32 -34.31 -42.98
C ARG A 69 -3.68 -33.06 -43.80
N VAL A 70 -4.76 -33.11 -44.60
CA VAL A 70 -5.12 -32.04 -45.56
C VAL A 70 -6.40 -31.30 -45.17
N LYS A 71 -7.36 -31.97 -44.51
CA LYS A 71 -8.67 -31.39 -44.19
C LYS A 71 -9.07 -31.66 -42.76
N VAL A 72 -9.17 -30.61 -41.96
CA VAL A 72 -9.69 -30.67 -40.58
C VAL A 72 -11.20 -30.91 -40.60
N ARG A 73 -11.65 -32.05 -40.06
CA ARG A 73 -13.07 -32.42 -39.94
C ARG A 73 -13.44 -32.52 -38.47
N LEU A 74 -14.73 -32.38 -38.16
CA LEU A 74 -15.25 -32.60 -36.81
C LEU A 74 -15.76 -34.04 -36.70
N GLN A 75 -15.50 -34.67 -35.57
CA GLN A 75 -16.02 -36.00 -35.23
C GLN A 75 -17.56 -36.01 -35.29
N PRO A 76 -18.22 -37.16 -35.54
CA PRO A 76 -19.68 -37.27 -35.63
C PRO A 76 -20.44 -36.79 -34.37
N SER A 77 -19.82 -36.87 -33.20
CA SER A 77 -20.38 -36.45 -31.90
C SER A 77 -20.03 -35.01 -31.49
N ALA A 78 -19.16 -34.30 -32.21
CA ALA A 78 -18.62 -33.02 -31.73
C ALA A 78 -19.66 -31.88 -31.62
N VAL A 79 -19.77 -31.29 -30.43
CA VAL A 79 -20.64 -30.14 -30.12
C VAL A 79 -19.80 -28.95 -29.62
N PRO A 80 -20.19 -27.70 -29.92
CA PRO A 80 -19.43 -26.53 -29.49
C PRO A 80 -19.64 -26.30 -27.99
N THR A 81 -18.56 -26.46 -27.21
CA THR A 81 -18.55 -26.35 -25.75
C THR A 81 -17.79 -25.13 -25.24
N ILE A 82 -17.24 -24.32 -26.16
CA ILE A 82 -16.40 -23.17 -25.83
C ILE A 82 -17.06 -21.86 -26.25
N GLU A 83 -17.26 -20.96 -25.29
CA GLU A 83 -17.74 -19.62 -25.55
C GLU A 83 -16.58 -18.68 -25.95
N VAL A 84 -16.75 -17.97 -27.07
CA VAL A 84 -15.72 -17.08 -27.63
C VAL A 84 -16.29 -15.67 -27.75
N ASP A 85 -15.70 -14.73 -27.01
CA ASP A 85 -16.11 -13.32 -27.03
C ASP A 85 -15.95 -12.68 -28.43
N ARG A 86 -16.87 -11.78 -28.78
CA ARG A 86 -16.90 -11.09 -30.08
C ARG A 86 -15.69 -10.13 -30.22
N LEU A 87 -14.59 -10.61 -30.79
CA LEU A 87 -13.42 -9.80 -31.15
C LEU A 87 -13.62 -9.17 -32.55
N LYS A 88 -13.70 -7.83 -32.63
CA LYS A 88 -13.84 -7.14 -33.93
C LYS A 88 -12.62 -7.25 -34.86
N TYR A 89 -11.46 -7.72 -34.39
CA TYR A 89 -10.25 -7.94 -35.21
C TYR A 89 -9.41 -9.12 -34.68
N VAL A 90 -8.99 -10.03 -35.57
CA VAL A 90 -8.33 -11.32 -35.25
C VAL A 90 -6.86 -11.17 -34.80
N SER A 91 -6.25 -9.99 -34.89
CA SER A 91 -4.81 -9.80 -34.65
C SER A 91 -4.37 -9.83 -33.17
N ARG A 92 -5.20 -10.28 -32.23
CA ARG A 92 -4.89 -10.38 -30.79
C ARG A 92 -5.57 -11.56 -30.10
N TYR A 93 -5.42 -12.76 -30.64
CA TYR A 93 -5.83 -13.96 -29.92
C TYR A 93 -4.80 -14.32 -28.84
N ASN A 94 -5.25 -14.43 -27.59
CA ASN A 94 -4.48 -14.98 -26.47
C ASN A 94 -5.25 -16.22 -25.96
N PRO A 95 -4.65 -17.42 -25.83
CA PRO A 95 -5.37 -18.67 -25.53
C PRO A 95 -6.12 -18.71 -24.19
N LEU A 96 -5.95 -17.70 -23.33
CA LEU A 96 -6.47 -17.64 -21.96
C LEU A 96 -7.92 -17.11 -21.84
N ASN A 97 -8.62 -16.85 -22.94
CA ASN A 97 -10.00 -16.31 -22.94
C ASN A 97 -11.10 -17.35 -23.22
N LEU A 98 -10.79 -18.65 -23.14
CA LEU A 98 -11.78 -19.71 -23.35
C LEU A 98 -12.46 -20.04 -22.02
N LYS A 99 -13.79 -19.92 -21.98
CA LYS A 99 -14.61 -20.39 -20.85
C LYS A 99 -15.40 -21.62 -21.27
N PRO A 100 -15.37 -22.72 -20.49
CA PRO A 100 -16.26 -23.85 -20.70
C PRO A 100 -17.72 -23.41 -20.55
N ILE A 101 -18.60 -23.89 -21.42
CA ILE A 101 -20.05 -23.68 -21.26
C ILE A 101 -20.51 -24.51 -20.05
N SER A 102 -20.87 -23.84 -18.96
CA SER A 102 -21.39 -24.48 -17.74
C SER A 102 -22.85 -24.91 -17.93
N GLY A 103 -23.09 -26.22 -17.94
CA GLY A 103 -24.41 -26.83 -17.67
C GLY A 103 -24.89 -27.89 -18.67
N SER A 104 -24.61 -29.18 -18.39
CA SER A 104 -25.55 -30.30 -18.62
C SER A 104 -25.04 -31.55 -17.90
N ASN A 105 -25.86 -32.07 -17.00
CA ASN A 105 -25.64 -33.25 -16.17
C ASN A 105 -25.42 -34.52 -17.01
N PHE A 106 -24.45 -35.34 -16.61
CA PHE A 106 -24.49 -36.79 -16.80
C PHE A 106 -24.09 -37.45 -15.47
N GLU A 107 -25.02 -38.23 -14.93
CA GLU A 107 -24.93 -38.97 -13.68
C GLU A 107 -23.94 -40.14 -13.77
N THR A 108 -23.19 -40.40 -12.70
CA THR A 108 -22.87 -41.78 -12.26
C THR A 108 -22.75 -41.80 -10.73
N VAL A 109 -23.20 -42.89 -10.14
CA VAL A 109 -23.78 -43.09 -8.79
C VAL A 109 -22.74 -43.37 -7.67
N MET A 110 -23.19 -43.24 -6.40
CA MET A 110 -22.73 -43.87 -5.11
C MET A 110 -21.64 -43.09 -4.32
N VAL A 111 -21.64 -42.85 -2.99
CA VAL A 111 -22.44 -43.21 -1.79
C VAL A 111 -22.05 -42.23 -0.64
N THR A 112 -23.05 -41.78 0.15
CA THR A 112 -23.16 -41.25 1.56
C THR A 112 -21.96 -40.59 2.31
N THR A 113 -22.09 -39.61 3.24
CA THR A 113 -23.06 -39.32 4.33
C THR A 113 -22.93 -37.86 4.86
N HIS A 114 -24.07 -37.30 5.31
CA HIS A 114 -24.32 -36.26 6.34
C HIS A 114 -23.87 -34.77 6.24
N GLU A 115 -24.91 -33.92 6.10
CA GLU A 115 -25.13 -32.51 6.51
C GLU A 115 -25.04 -32.27 8.05
N PRO A 116 -25.14 -31.04 8.63
CA PRO A 116 -25.75 -29.78 8.12
C PRO A 116 -24.90 -28.49 8.39
N SER A 117 -25.09 -27.30 7.79
CA SER A 117 -26.27 -26.42 7.81
C SER A 117 -26.00 -25.08 7.08
N THR A 118 -27.00 -24.65 6.31
CA THR A 118 -27.48 -23.26 5.98
C THR A 118 -26.68 -22.25 5.11
N PRO A 119 -27.40 -21.36 4.37
CA PRO A 119 -27.19 -21.20 2.93
C PRO A 119 -26.99 -19.75 2.43
N ALA A 120 -26.43 -19.68 1.21
CA ALA A 120 -26.74 -18.74 0.12
C ALA A 120 -27.17 -17.29 0.46
N GLU A 121 -26.26 -16.33 0.28
CA GLU A 121 -26.62 -14.95 -0.05
C GLU A 121 -25.57 -14.23 -0.93
N ILE A 122 -25.14 -14.81 -2.06
CA ILE A 122 -24.38 -14.04 -3.08
C ILE A 122 -24.78 -14.47 -4.50
N SER A 123 -26.01 -14.17 -4.92
CA SER A 123 -26.37 -14.18 -6.36
C SER A 123 -27.54 -13.26 -6.71
N LYS A 124 -27.58 -12.04 -6.15
CA LYS A 124 -28.61 -11.04 -6.53
C LYS A 124 -28.07 -9.68 -6.98
N HIS A 125 -26.77 -9.41 -6.92
CA HIS A 125 -26.25 -8.08 -7.25
C HIS A 125 -25.77 -7.85 -8.70
N HIS A 126 -25.83 -8.84 -9.59
CA HIS A 126 -25.41 -8.63 -10.99
C HIS A 126 -26.56 -8.23 -11.94
N PHE A 127 -27.84 -8.34 -11.55
CA PHE A 127 -28.97 -8.17 -12.48
C PHE A 127 -29.61 -6.77 -12.56
N LEU A 128 -29.18 -5.78 -11.77
CA LEU A 128 -29.82 -4.45 -11.75
C LEU A 128 -29.07 -3.34 -12.52
N LEU A 129 -28.21 -3.68 -13.48
CA LEU A 129 -27.42 -2.70 -14.24
C LEU A 129 -27.96 -2.32 -15.62
N CYS A 130 -29.18 -2.75 -15.98
CA CYS A 130 -29.85 -2.36 -17.21
C CYS A 130 -31.35 -2.13 -17.01
N ASN A 131 -31.75 -1.22 -16.12
CA ASN A 131 -33.03 -0.54 -16.29
C ASN A 131 -32.71 0.93 -16.51
N GLU A 132 -32.85 1.39 -17.75
CA GLU A 132 -33.21 2.79 -17.97
C GLU A 132 -34.48 3.08 -17.17
N PRO A 133 -34.69 4.28 -16.62
CA PRO A 133 -35.99 4.62 -16.12
C PRO A 133 -36.95 4.58 -17.30
N SER A 134 -37.74 3.50 -17.39
CA SER A 134 -39.01 3.48 -18.10
C SER A 134 -39.76 4.71 -17.61
N ALA A 135 -39.94 5.68 -18.50
CA ALA A 135 -40.80 6.82 -18.20
C ALA A 135 -42.17 6.25 -17.81
N SER A 136 -42.52 6.37 -16.52
CA SER A 136 -43.88 6.12 -16.07
C SER A 136 -44.80 6.99 -16.91
N SER A 137 -45.89 6.40 -17.39
CA SER A 137 -46.92 7.03 -18.22
C SER A 137 -47.45 8.33 -17.59
N ALA A 138 -46.79 9.44 -17.88
CA ALA A 138 -47.40 10.76 -17.83
C ALA A 138 -47.39 11.23 -19.29
N LYS A 139 -48.59 11.31 -19.88
CA LYS A 139 -48.84 11.74 -21.26
C LYS A 139 -47.89 12.90 -21.61
N THR A 140 -46.92 12.66 -22.49
CA THR A 140 -46.06 13.71 -23.05
C THR A 140 -46.93 14.78 -23.69
N PRO A 141 -46.78 16.07 -23.36
CA PRO A 141 -47.37 17.15 -24.15
C PRO A 141 -46.76 17.10 -25.56
N PRO A 142 -47.50 17.46 -26.61
CA PRO A 142 -47.01 17.37 -27.98
C PRO A 142 -45.69 18.15 -28.15
N SER A 143 -44.68 17.50 -28.74
CA SER A 143 -43.32 18.04 -28.96
C SER A 143 -43.19 18.92 -30.21
N SER A 144 -44.31 19.29 -30.83
CA SER A 144 -44.35 20.21 -31.96
C SER A 144 -45.52 21.18 -31.82
N PRO A 145 -45.37 22.45 -32.26
CA PRO A 145 -46.52 23.36 -32.37
C PRO A 145 -47.61 22.69 -33.23
N PRO A 146 -48.91 22.86 -32.90
CA PRO A 146 -49.98 22.38 -33.77
C PRO A 146 -49.79 22.97 -35.16
N LYS A 147 -49.71 22.11 -36.19
CA LYS A 147 -49.59 22.53 -37.58
C LYS A 147 -50.84 23.32 -37.96
N ASP A 148 -50.64 24.57 -38.40
CA ASP A 148 -51.72 25.45 -38.84
C ASP A 148 -52.45 24.84 -40.06
N THR A 149 -53.70 24.48 -39.87
CA THR A 149 -54.68 24.37 -40.96
C THR A 149 -55.29 25.76 -41.17
N ASN A 150 -55.17 26.29 -42.39
CA ASN A 150 -55.61 27.61 -42.83
C ASN A 150 -57.02 27.98 -42.34
N LEU A 151 -57.10 28.86 -41.33
CA LEU A 151 -58.24 29.73 -41.05
C LEU A 151 -57.70 30.97 -40.32
N GLU A 152 -58.14 32.18 -40.70
CA GLU A 152 -57.63 33.45 -40.18
C GLU A 152 -57.77 33.55 -38.65
N ASP A 153 -56.64 33.54 -37.94
CA ASP A 153 -56.64 33.67 -36.48
C ASP A 153 -56.94 35.11 -36.04
N THR A 154 -57.88 35.25 -35.08
CA THR A 154 -58.20 36.51 -34.40
C THR A 154 -56.98 37.10 -33.65
N PRO A 155 -56.91 38.43 -33.43
CA PRO A 155 -55.77 39.08 -32.77
C PRO A 155 -55.42 38.51 -31.38
N ARG A 156 -56.46 38.17 -30.59
CA ARG A 156 -56.30 37.54 -29.26
C ARG A 156 -55.69 36.14 -29.36
N LYS A 157 -56.09 35.35 -30.37
CA LYS A 157 -55.57 34.00 -30.63
C LYS A 157 -54.11 34.04 -31.09
N ARG A 158 -53.73 35.04 -31.90
CA ARG A 158 -52.33 35.30 -32.29
C ARG A 158 -51.44 35.67 -31.09
N SER A 159 -51.91 36.53 -30.19
CA SER A 159 -51.18 36.91 -28.98
C SER A 159 -50.94 35.72 -28.05
N LEU A 160 -51.99 34.91 -27.81
CA LEU A 160 -51.89 33.69 -27.01
C LEU A 160 -50.96 32.65 -27.64
N LYS A 161 -51.03 32.43 -28.96
CA LYS A 161 -50.08 31.55 -29.68
C LYS A 161 -48.62 32.01 -29.50
N ARG A 162 -48.33 33.31 -29.55
CA ARG A 162 -46.98 33.84 -29.28
C ARG A 162 -46.52 33.57 -27.85
N LYS A 163 -47.36 33.85 -26.85
CA LYS A 163 -47.05 33.62 -25.42
C LYS A 163 -46.79 32.13 -25.15
N ILE A 164 -47.61 31.24 -25.73
CA ILE A 164 -47.44 29.79 -25.65
C ILE A 164 -46.09 29.38 -26.26
N ASN A 165 -45.75 29.89 -27.46
CA ASN A 165 -44.48 29.56 -28.11
C ASN A 165 -43.26 30.04 -27.31
N GLU A 166 -43.37 31.18 -26.65
CA GLU A 166 -42.33 31.73 -25.77
C GLU A 166 -42.13 30.85 -24.52
N LEU A 167 -43.22 30.41 -23.90
CA LEU A 167 -43.18 29.46 -22.77
C LEU A 167 -42.60 28.10 -23.18
N TYR A 168 -42.93 27.59 -24.38
CA TYR A 168 -42.33 26.37 -24.92
C TYR A 168 -40.80 26.50 -25.10
N LYS A 169 -40.32 27.64 -25.61
CA LYS A 169 -38.88 27.91 -25.76
C LYS A 169 -38.17 27.93 -24.40
N VAL A 170 -38.74 28.61 -23.40
CA VAL A 170 -38.17 28.64 -22.03
C VAL A 170 -38.15 27.24 -21.40
N ASN A 171 -39.22 26.47 -21.59
CA ASN A 171 -39.32 25.11 -21.06
C ASN A 171 -38.32 24.14 -21.72
N ASP A 172 -38.07 24.28 -23.02
CA ASP A 172 -37.07 23.48 -23.75
C ASP A 172 -35.65 23.77 -23.23
N VAL A 173 -35.30 25.04 -23.00
CA VAL A 173 -34.00 25.44 -22.42
C VAL A 173 -33.83 24.87 -21.01
N LYS A 174 -34.86 24.98 -20.15
CA LYS A 174 -34.83 24.41 -18.78
C LYS A 174 -34.73 22.88 -18.81
N SER A 175 -35.49 22.21 -19.68
CA SER A 175 -35.47 20.76 -19.84
C SER A 175 -34.10 20.24 -20.31
N LYS A 176 -33.46 20.94 -21.25
CA LYS A 176 -32.08 20.66 -21.68
C LYS A 176 -31.07 20.80 -20.54
N LYS A 177 -31.20 21.84 -19.71
CA LYS A 177 -30.34 22.06 -18.53
C LYS A 177 -30.55 20.98 -17.47
N LEU A 178 -31.80 20.61 -17.19
CA LEU A 178 -32.14 19.54 -16.24
C LEU A 178 -31.57 18.18 -16.71
N ARG A 179 -31.70 17.85 -17.99
CA ARG A 179 -31.15 16.61 -18.58
C ARG A 179 -29.62 16.56 -18.51
N LYS A 180 -28.93 17.70 -18.68
CA LYS A 180 -27.48 17.80 -18.48
C LYS A 180 -27.09 17.55 -17.01
N LEU A 181 -27.78 18.18 -16.06
CA LEU A 181 -27.53 18.01 -14.62
C LEU A 181 -27.82 16.58 -14.14
N GLN A 182 -28.92 15.98 -14.58
CA GLN A 182 -29.27 14.60 -14.26
C GLN A 182 -28.24 13.60 -14.82
N LYS A 183 -27.76 13.79 -16.06
CA LYS A 183 -26.65 12.99 -16.60
C LYS A 183 -25.35 13.15 -15.80
N ALA A 184 -25.03 14.36 -15.35
CA ALA A 184 -23.86 14.60 -14.50
C ALA A 184 -23.98 13.90 -13.14
N MET A 185 -25.13 14.03 -12.47
CA MET A 185 -25.40 13.35 -11.19
C MET A 185 -25.38 11.82 -11.33
N TRP A 186 -25.95 11.27 -12.40
CA TRP A 186 -25.94 9.83 -12.65
C TRP A 186 -24.51 9.29 -12.82
N LYS A 187 -23.66 10.01 -13.57
CA LYS A 187 -22.22 9.68 -13.68
C LYS A 187 -21.53 9.70 -12.32
N LYS A 188 -21.80 10.70 -11.47
CA LYS A 188 -21.28 10.79 -10.10
C LYS A 188 -21.73 9.61 -9.22
N LYS A 189 -23.03 9.26 -9.23
CA LYS A 189 -23.56 8.13 -8.45
C LYS A 189 -22.97 6.78 -8.89
N LYS A 190 -22.87 6.53 -10.19
CA LYS A 190 -22.26 5.31 -10.74
C LYS A 190 -20.80 5.18 -10.30
N TRP A 191 -20.06 6.29 -10.30
CA TRP A 191 -18.67 6.35 -9.87
C TRP A 191 -18.49 6.05 -8.37
N ILE A 192 -19.32 6.63 -7.49
CA ILE A 192 -19.27 6.35 -6.04
C ILE A 192 -19.47 4.86 -5.78
N SER A 193 -20.40 4.23 -6.51
CA SER A 193 -20.64 2.79 -6.42
C SER A 193 -19.42 1.98 -6.86
N SER A 194 -18.83 2.31 -8.02
CA SER A 194 -17.63 1.62 -8.51
C SER A 194 -16.39 1.82 -7.63
N HIS A 195 -16.25 2.97 -6.95
CA HIS A 195 -15.12 3.25 -6.05
C HIS A 195 -15.19 2.47 -4.76
N LYS A 196 -16.38 2.40 -4.15
CA LYS A 196 -16.62 1.55 -2.98
C LYS A 196 -16.33 0.09 -3.33
N ILE A 197 -16.76 -0.35 -4.52
CA ILE A 197 -16.48 -1.69 -5.01
C ILE A 197 -14.99 -1.91 -5.23
N LEU A 198 -14.28 -1.02 -5.94
CA LEU A 198 -12.84 -1.16 -6.21
C LEU A 198 -12.01 -1.19 -4.91
N ALA A 199 -12.28 -0.27 -3.98
CA ALA A 199 -11.60 -0.26 -2.69
C ALA A 199 -11.89 -1.54 -1.89
N SER A 200 -13.14 -2.02 -1.91
CA SER A 200 -13.50 -3.29 -1.27
C SER A 200 -12.86 -4.49 -1.95
N GLU A 201 -12.69 -4.49 -3.29
CA GLU A 201 -12.02 -5.57 -4.03
C GLU A 201 -10.52 -5.59 -3.78
N LEU A 202 -9.88 -4.42 -3.73
CA LEU A 202 -8.45 -4.30 -3.40
C LEU A 202 -8.17 -4.79 -1.97
N LYS A 203 -9.07 -4.50 -1.02
CA LYS A 203 -9.04 -5.02 0.35
C LYS A 203 -9.28 -6.54 0.38
N LYS A 204 -10.36 -7.03 -0.23
CA LYS A 204 -10.71 -8.47 -0.26
C LYS A 204 -9.63 -9.35 -0.89
N LYS A 205 -8.90 -8.83 -1.88
CA LYS A 205 -7.81 -9.56 -2.56
C LYS A 205 -6.45 -9.42 -1.86
N ASN A 206 -6.37 -8.77 -0.69
CA ASN A 206 -5.13 -8.50 0.03
C ASN A 206 -4.02 -7.87 -0.85
N LEU A 207 -4.41 -7.04 -1.81
CA LEU A 207 -3.45 -6.40 -2.73
C LEU A 207 -2.84 -5.12 -2.14
N MET A 208 -3.35 -4.67 -0.98
CA MET A 208 -2.95 -3.47 -0.25
C MET A 208 -3.11 -3.71 1.26
N LEU A 209 -2.22 -3.12 2.06
CA LEU A 209 -2.38 -2.99 3.51
C LEU A 209 -3.54 -2.03 3.85
N GLU A 210 -4.24 -2.26 4.97
CA GLU A 210 -5.47 -1.51 5.33
C GLU A 210 -5.25 0.01 5.46
N GLU A 211 -4.17 0.43 6.11
CA GLU A 211 -3.83 1.84 6.35
C GLU A 211 -3.64 2.62 5.04
N HIS A 212 -2.99 2.00 4.05
CA HIS A 212 -2.71 2.59 2.74
C HIS A 212 -3.96 2.71 1.86
N SER A 213 -4.98 1.90 2.12
CA SER A 213 -6.25 1.93 1.39
C SER A 213 -7.06 3.19 1.72
N ASN A 214 -7.00 3.66 2.96
CA ASN A 214 -7.71 4.85 3.40
C ASN A 214 -7.03 6.14 2.90
N LEU A 215 -5.69 6.23 2.99
CA LEU A 215 -4.92 7.34 2.39
C LEU A 215 -5.14 7.45 0.88
N MET A 216 -5.20 6.30 0.20
CA MET A 216 -5.60 6.23 -1.20
C MET A 216 -6.97 6.86 -1.40
N LEU A 217 -8.00 6.42 -0.67
CA LEU A 217 -9.38 6.90 -0.79
C LEU A 217 -9.50 8.43 -0.62
N ASP A 218 -8.70 9.02 0.27
CA ASP A 218 -8.66 10.48 0.45
C ASP A 218 -7.96 11.19 -0.71
N HIS A 219 -6.86 10.64 -1.22
CA HIS A 219 -6.15 11.18 -2.39
C HIS A 219 -6.98 11.04 -3.68
N PHE A 220 -7.69 9.91 -3.83
CA PHE A 220 -8.75 9.71 -4.82
C PHE A 220 -9.87 10.72 -4.63
N GLY A 221 -10.16 11.08 -3.38
CA GLY A 221 -11.17 12.00 -2.89
C GLY A 221 -11.23 13.34 -3.59
N ASN A 222 -10.05 13.91 -3.85
CA ASN A 222 -9.89 15.31 -4.25
C ASN A 222 -9.69 15.50 -5.77
N ASN A 223 -9.28 14.46 -6.50
CA ASN A 223 -8.97 14.53 -7.94
C ASN A 223 -9.95 13.72 -8.83
N LYS A 224 -11.13 13.39 -8.30
CA LYS A 224 -12.12 12.42 -8.84
C LYS A 224 -12.56 12.67 -10.28
N GLU A 225 -12.83 13.92 -10.62
CA GLU A 225 -13.48 14.27 -11.89
C GLU A 225 -12.47 14.34 -13.03
N ILE A 226 -11.30 14.92 -12.77
CA ILE A 226 -10.27 15.18 -13.77
C ILE A 226 -9.55 13.89 -14.19
N ILE A 227 -9.24 13.02 -13.21
CA ILE A 227 -8.65 11.71 -13.48
C ILE A 227 -9.62 10.90 -14.34
N PHE A 228 -10.93 10.88 -14.05
CA PHE A 228 -11.85 10.06 -14.84
C PHE A 228 -12.20 10.66 -16.22
N GLU A 229 -12.28 12.00 -16.35
CA GLU A 229 -12.55 12.66 -17.63
C GLU A 229 -11.40 12.49 -18.64
N SER A 230 -10.15 12.60 -18.17
CA SER A 230 -8.97 12.32 -18.97
C SER A 230 -8.81 10.84 -19.33
N LEU A 231 -9.22 9.91 -18.45
CA LEU A 231 -9.17 8.46 -18.70
C LEU A 231 -10.27 7.99 -19.68
N PHE A 232 -11.49 8.54 -19.62
CA PHE A 232 -12.56 8.24 -20.59
C PHE A 232 -12.33 8.90 -21.97
N ARG A 233 -11.60 10.01 -22.05
CA ARG A 233 -11.20 10.59 -23.34
C ARG A 233 -10.29 9.65 -24.14
N LYS A 234 -9.50 8.78 -23.47
CA LYS A 234 -8.66 7.78 -24.15
C LYS A 234 -9.44 6.60 -24.71
N THR A 235 -10.62 6.28 -24.17
CA THR A 235 -11.45 5.15 -24.65
C THR A 235 -12.24 5.50 -25.92
N ASN A 236 -12.45 6.79 -26.20
CA ASN A 236 -13.11 7.26 -27.40
C ASN A 236 -12.06 7.76 -28.40
N GLU A 237 -11.67 6.89 -29.32
CA GLU A 237 -11.00 7.16 -30.60
C GLU A 237 -10.40 8.57 -30.79
N LYS A 238 -9.20 8.77 -30.25
CA LYS A 238 -8.14 9.62 -30.81
C LYS A 238 -6.86 9.25 -30.05
N GLN A 239 -5.75 9.03 -30.75
CA GLN A 239 -4.45 8.91 -30.09
C GLN A 239 -4.15 10.25 -29.41
N VAL A 240 -4.44 10.33 -28.11
CA VAL A 240 -4.19 11.52 -27.33
C VAL A 240 -2.66 11.61 -27.12
N LYS A 241 -1.98 12.40 -27.95
CA LYS A 241 -0.58 12.84 -27.79
C LYS A 241 -0.39 13.77 -26.56
N GLN A 242 -1.19 13.64 -25.52
CA GLN A 242 -1.22 14.61 -24.43
C GLN A 242 -0.39 14.13 -23.24
N LYS A 243 0.48 15.03 -22.77
CA LYS A 243 1.25 14.90 -21.53
C LYS A 243 0.30 14.55 -20.38
N TYR A 244 0.66 13.54 -19.58
CA TYR A 244 -0.16 13.16 -18.42
C TYR A 244 -0.29 14.33 -17.46
N GLU A 245 -1.51 14.62 -17.02
CA GLU A 245 -1.79 15.66 -16.05
C GLU A 245 -1.20 15.32 -14.68
N GLN A 246 -0.80 16.33 -13.91
CA GLN A 246 -0.14 16.15 -12.62
C GLN A 246 -0.96 15.34 -11.61
N SER A 247 -2.29 15.48 -11.64
CA SER A 247 -3.23 14.71 -10.82
C SER A 247 -3.13 13.20 -11.10
N ILE A 248 -3.11 12.81 -12.39
CA ILE A 248 -2.95 11.42 -12.84
C ILE A 248 -1.54 10.92 -12.53
N ARG A 249 -0.51 11.75 -12.73
CA ARG A 249 0.89 11.38 -12.44
C ARG A 249 1.04 11.05 -10.96
N SER A 250 0.58 11.94 -10.09
CA SER A 250 0.62 11.77 -8.63
C SER A 250 -0.13 10.50 -8.25
N PHE A 251 -1.37 10.34 -8.72
CA PHE A 251 -2.17 9.15 -8.46
C PHE A 251 -1.47 7.84 -8.89
N ALA A 252 -0.97 7.79 -10.12
CA ALA A 252 -0.32 6.62 -10.67
C ALA A 252 0.96 6.27 -9.89
N MET A 253 1.78 7.27 -9.54
CA MET A 253 2.99 7.07 -8.75
C MET A 253 2.66 6.57 -7.35
N THR A 254 1.71 7.19 -6.66
CA THR A 254 1.30 6.78 -5.30
C THR A 254 0.73 5.36 -5.31
N LEU A 255 -0.09 4.99 -6.29
CA LEU A 255 -0.67 3.64 -6.36
C LEU A 255 0.40 2.60 -6.63
N HIS A 256 1.33 2.89 -7.55
CA HIS A 256 2.45 2.01 -7.82
C HIS A 256 3.42 1.89 -6.64
N PHE A 257 3.64 2.99 -5.90
CA PHE A 257 4.49 3.01 -4.71
C PHE A 257 3.96 2.08 -3.62
N PHE A 258 2.65 2.14 -3.32
CA PHE A 258 2.08 1.26 -2.30
C PHE A 258 1.85 -0.17 -2.78
N SER A 259 1.49 -0.37 -4.05
CA SER A 259 1.32 -1.72 -4.60
C SER A 259 1.44 -1.73 -6.13
N PRO A 260 2.57 -2.21 -6.68
CA PRO A 260 2.69 -2.46 -8.11
C PRO A 260 1.64 -3.45 -8.63
N LYS A 261 1.23 -4.43 -7.80
CA LYS A 261 0.16 -5.38 -8.13
C LYS A 261 -1.20 -4.68 -8.20
N GLY A 262 -1.53 -3.85 -7.22
CA GLY A 262 -2.74 -3.02 -7.21
C GLY A 262 -2.78 -2.05 -8.40
N TYR A 263 -1.65 -1.41 -8.70
CA TYR A 263 -1.49 -0.59 -9.89
C TYR A 263 -1.79 -1.35 -11.19
N ASN A 264 -1.17 -2.51 -11.37
CA ASN A 264 -1.39 -3.35 -12.55
C ASN A 264 -2.85 -3.84 -12.65
N TYR A 265 -3.47 -4.19 -11.52
CA TYR A 265 -4.88 -4.56 -11.47
C TYR A 265 -5.80 -3.41 -11.94
N VAL A 266 -5.65 -2.22 -11.36
CA VAL A 266 -6.42 -1.03 -11.75
C VAL A 266 -6.18 -0.72 -13.23
N ARG A 267 -4.91 -0.75 -13.67
CA ARG A 267 -4.57 -0.53 -15.07
C ARG A 267 -5.27 -1.51 -15.99
N GLN A 268 -5.28 -2.81 -15.69
CA GLN A 268 -5.94 -3.82 -16.52
C GLN A 268 -7.47 -3.71 -16.49
N LYS A 269 -8.06 -3.49 -15.31
CA LYS A 269 -9.52 -3.40 -15.12
C LYS A 269 -10.13 -2.19 -15.80
N PHE A 270 -9.39 -1.09 -15.89
CA PHE A 270 -9.84 0.13 -16.54
C PHE A 270 -9.13 0.34 -17.90
N TYR A 271 -9.06 -0.68 -18.74
CA TYR A 271 -8.63 -0.56 -20.15
C TYR A 271 -7.26 0.12 -20.38
N ASN A 272 -6.28 -0.14 -19.52
CA ASN A 272 -4.96 0.48 -19.54
C ASN A 272 -4.99 2.01 -19.46
N CYS A 273 -5.96 2.56 -18.71
CA CYS A 273 -6.12 3.99 -18.55
C CYS A 273 -4.89 4.65 -17.88
N LEU A 274 -4.26 3.94 -16.93
CA LEU A 274 -3.04 4.38 -16.26
C LEU A 274 -1.80 4.19 -17.12
N PRO A 275 -0.76 5.04 -16.94
CA PRO A 275 0.47 4.95 -17.71
C PRO A 275 1.11 3.55 -17.66
N HIS A 276 1.95 3.23 -18.62
CA HIS A 276 2.75 2.02 -18.52
C HIS A 276 3.76 2.16 -17.36
N PRO A 277 4.11 1.11 -16.60
CA PRO A 277 5.14 1.19 -15.55
C PRO A 277 6.45 1.83 -16.01
N LYS A 278 6.91 1.54 -17.24
CA LYS A 278 8.04 2.23 -17.89
C LYS A 278 7.93 3.77 -17.88
N THR A 279 6.73 4.32 -18.01
CA THR A 279 6.49 5.77 -17.91
C THR A 279 6.66 6.26 -16.47
N LEU A 280 6.24 5.49 -15.47
CA LEU A 280 6.44 5.82 -14.06
C LEU A 280 7.94 5.80 -13.72
N PHE A 281 8.70 4.81 -14.20
CA PHE A 281 10.15 4.78 -14.05
C PHE A 281 10.82 6.06 -14.56
N LYS A 282 10.41 6.57 -15.73
CA LYS A 282 10.92 7.84 -16.25
C LYS A 282 10.57 9.04 -15.35
N TRP A 283 9.47 8.99 -14.61
CA TRP A 283 9.11 10.05 -13.67
C TRP A 283 9.92 9.96 -12.39
N TYR A 284 10.16 8.75 -11.87
CA TYR A 284 11.06 8.55 -10.73
C TYR A 284 12.50 8.98 -11.03
N PHE A 285 12.99 8.75 -12.27
CA PHE A 285 14.35 9.11 -12.68
C PHE A 285 14.63 10.62 -12.70
N SER A 286 13.61 11.48 -12.54
CA SER A 286 13.80 12.93 -12.53
C SER A 286 14.35 13.48 -11.22
N VAL A 287 14.39 12.68 -10.15
CA VAL A 287 14.92 13.06 -8.84
C VAL A 287 16.32 12.46 -8.68
N ASP A 288 17.30 13.27 -8.28
CA ASP A 288 18.62 12.74 -7.96
C ASP A 288 18.57 12.06 -6.60
N ALA A 289 18.79 10.75 -6.60
CA ALA A 289 18.74 9.92 -5.41
C ALA A 289 20.09 9.26 -5.15
N LYS A 290 21.20 9.84 -5.60
CA LYS A 290 22.55 9.36 -5.30
C LYS A 290 22.89 9.45 -3.80
N PRO A 291 23.91 8.71 -3.34
CA PRO A 291 24.47 8.90 -1.99
C PRO A 291 24.89 10.35 -1.77
N GLY A 292 24.79 10.80 -0.53
CA GLY A 292 24.96 12.19 -0.14
C GLY A 292 23.69 12.80 0.47
N PHE A 293 23.79 14.08 0.76
CA PHE A 293 22.65 14.90 1.20
C PHE A 293 21.77 15.27 0.00
N THR A 294 20.47 14.99 0.11
CA THR A 294 19.51 15.15 -1.01
C THR A 294 18.99 16.58 -1.09
N THR A 295 19.37 17.32 -2.14
CA THR A 295 18.98 18.74 -2.32
C THR A 295 17.46 18.94 -2.35
N GLU A 296 16.73 17.99 -2.92
CA GLU A 296 15.28 17.99 -3.03
C GLU A 296 14.60 17.92 -1.66
N ALA A 297 15.22 17.23 -0.68
CA ALA A 297 14.74 17.18 0.70
C ALA A 297 14.83 18.56 1.37
N PHE A 298 15.96 19.26 1.22
CA PHE A 298 16.13 20.62 1.77
C PHE A 298 15.24 21.65 1.08
N ASN A 299 15.06 21.55 -0.24
CA ASN A 299 14.13 22.40 -0.99
C ASN A 299 12.68 22.19 -0.53
N PHE A 300 12.28 20.94 -0.29
CA PHE A 300 10.99 20.62 0.28
C PHE A 300 10.81 21.25 1.68
N LEU A 301 11.84 21.21 2.52
CA LEU A 301 11.80 21.83 3.85
C LEU A 301 11.64 23.34 3.79
N LYS A 302 12.38 24.03 2.90
CA LYS A 302 12.22 25.48 2.67
C LYS A 302 10.79 25.83 2.27
N LEU A 303 10.20 25.07 1.33
CA LEU A 303 8.80 25.25 0.92
C LEU A 303 7.82 24.99 2.07
N LYS A 304 8.13 24.03 2.95
CA LYS A 304 7.27 23.70 4.08
C LYS A 304 7.31 24.79 5.15
N VAL A 305 8.49 25.32 5.46
CA VAL A 305 8.67 26.47 6.36
C VAL A 305 7.92 27.69 5.82
N ALA A 306 8.06 28.00 4.53
CA ALA A 306 7.37 29.12 3.89
C ALA A 306 5.84 29.01 3.95
N LYS A 307 5.29 27.79 4.01
CA LYS A 307 3.84 27.53 4.12
C LYS A 307 3.34 27.42 5.57
N SER A 308 4.23 27.41 6.57
CA SER A 308 3.83 27.21 7.96
C SER A 308 3.22 28.47 8.57
N ASN A 309 2.09 28.31 9.27
CA ASN A 309 1.38 29.41 9.94
C ASN A 309 2.00 29.72 11.30
N LYS A 310 2.95 30.67 11.37
CA LYS A 310 3.58 31.30 12.57
C LYS A 310 4.23 30.39 13.64
N LYS A 311 3.77 29.16 13.83
CA LYS A 311 4.41 28.13 14.67
C LYS A 311 5.49 27.49 13.82
N GLY A 312 6.75 27.90 14.01
CA GLY A 312 7.89 27.34 13.27
C GLY A 312 7.91 25.80 13.31
N ILE A 313 8.57 25.19 12.34
CA ILE A 313 8.69 23.73 12.24
C ILE A 313 9.80 23.26 13.18
N VAL A 314 9.48 22.34 14.07
CA VAL A 314 10.41 21.82 15.08
C VAL A 314 10.65 20.34 14.83
N CYS A 315 11.91 19.96 14.66
CA CYS A 315 12.30 18.59 14.31
C CYS A 315 13.39 18.04 15.25
N SER A 316 13.51 16.71 15.24
CA SER A 316 14.65 15.93 15.74
C SER A 316 15.41 15.37 14.54
N LEU A 317 16.75 15.38 14.61
CA LEU A 317 17.60 14.67 13.68
C LEU A 317 17.87 13.26 14.22
N VAL A 318 17.62 12.25 13.41
CA VAL A 318 17.85 10.84 13.75
C VAL A 318 18.77 10.25 12.70
N PHE A 319 19.76 9.50 13.12
CA PHE A 319 20.60 8.75 12.19
C PHE A 319 20.91 7.37 12.75
N ASP A 320 21.06 6.41 11.84
CA ASP A 320 21.34 5.02 12.15
C ASP A 320 22.08 4.37 10.99
N GLU A 321 22.87 3.35 11.32
CA GLU A 321 23.53 2.48 10.35
C GLU A 321 22.67 1.26 10.04
N MET A 322 22.60 0.87 8.77
CA MET A 322 22.02 -0.41 8.37
C MET A 322 23.03 -1.26 7.61
N SER A 323 23.19 -2.52 8.00
CA SER A 323 23.99 -3.46 7.23
C SER A 323 23.35 -3.71 5.87
N ILE A 324 24.17 -3.67 4.82
CA ILE A 324 23.76 -3.95 3.45
C ILE A 324 24.53 -5.16 2.92
N ARG A 325 23.96 -5.83 1.92
CA ARG A 325 24.66 -6.91 1.24
C ARG A 325 25.83 -6.32 0.45
N GLN A 326 27.04 -6.77 0.74
CA GLN A 326 28.22 -6.47 -0.08
C GLN A 326 28.02 -7.09 -1.47
N HIS A 327 27.81 -6.23 -2.46
CA HIS A 327 27.63 -6.65 -3.83
C HIS A 327 27.91 -5.46 -4.75
N VAL A 328 28.71 -5.71 -5.79
CA VAL A 328 28.98 -4.71 -6.83
C VAL A 328 28.15 -5.06 -8.06
N GLU A 329 27.40 -4.08 -8.56
CA GLU A 329 26.57 -4.21 -9.76
C GLU A 329 26.97 -3.14 -10.78
N PHE A 330 27.08 -3.53 -12.06
CA PHE A 330 27.34 -2.60 -13.15
C PHE A 330 26.03 -2.26 -13.86
N CYS A 331 25.63 -0.99 -13.83
CA CYS A 331 24.41 -0.51 -14.48
C CYS A 331 24.66 0.82 -15.19
N ASN A 332 24.22 0.94 -16.44
CA ASN A 332 24.30 2.18 -17.24
C ASN A 332 25.71 2.80 -17.29
N GLY A 333 26.76 1.97 -17.43
CA GLY A 333 28.13 2.48 -17.53
C GLY A 333 28.77 2.84 -16.19
N LYS A 334 28.12 2.56 -15.04
CA LYS A 334 28.65 2.85 -13.70
C LYS A 334 28.58 1.62 -12.81
N TYR A 335 29.58 1.49 -11.94
CA TYR A 335 29.58 0.50 -10.86
C TYR A 335 28.89 1.06 -9.61
N PHE A 336 28.07 0.23 -8.98
CA PHE A 336 27.39 0.50 -7.71
C PHE A 336 27.78 -0.55 -6.69
N GLY A 337 27.79 -0.20 -5.40
CA GLY A 337 28.12 -1.14 -4.31
C GLY A 337 29.42 -0.85 -3.57
N TYR A 338 30.13 0.21 -3.96
CA TYR A 338 31.31 0.71 -3.26
C TYR A 338 30.96 1.75 -2.19
N VAL A 339 31.93 2.05 -1.33
CA VAL A 339 31.86 3.16 -0.37
C VAL A 339 31.64 4.47 -1.13
N ASP A 340 30.65 5.24 -0.71
CA ASP A 340 30.26 6.50 -1.35
C ASP A 340 29.77 7.51 -0.30
N PHE A 341 30.56 8.56 -0.11
CA PHE A 341 30.26 9.68 0.79
C PHE A 341 29.50 10.84 0.09
N GLY A 342 28.98 10.61 -1.12
CA GLY A 342 28.39 11.65 -1.98
C GLY A 342 29.41 12.34 -2.89
N SER A 343 30.61 11.78 -3.01
CA SER A 343 31.66 12.20 -3.92
C SER A 343 32.04 11.03 -4.81
N GLN A 344 32.03 11.22 -6.13
CA GLN A 344 32.52 10.21 -7.09
C GLN A 344 34.04 10.13 -6.97
N LEU A 345 34.52 9.27 -6.09
CA LEU A 345 35.92 8.87 -6.08
C LEU A 345 36.08 7.76 -7.13
N GLU A 346 36.70 8.09 -8.25
CA GLU A 346 37.13 7.12 -9.26
C GLU A 346 38.56 6.70 -8.92
N GLY A 347 38.77 5.42 -8.60
CA GLY A 347 40.09 4.87 -8.32
C GLY A 347 40.08 3.35 -8.37
N ASP A 348 41.23 2.75 -8.63
CA ASP A 348 41.33 1.30 -8.85
C ASP A 348 41.11 0.47 -7.56
N ASN A 349 41.24 1.09 -6.38
CA ASN A 349 41.08 0.45 -5.07
C ASN A 349 39.84 0.94 -4.32
N MET A 350 38.64 0.70 -4.89
CA MET A 350 37.39 1.02 -4.20
C MET A 350 36.96 -0.11 -3.26
N GLU A 351 36.74 0.24 -1.99
CA GLU A 351 36.25 -0.70 -0.98
C GLU A 351 34.74 -0.93 -1.13
N MET A 352 34.30 -2.18 -0.99
CA MET A 352 32.86 -2.52 -1.01
C MET A 352 32.16 -2.00 0.24
N ALA A 353 30.98 -1.43 0.05
CA ALA A 353 30.15 -0.98 1.16
C ALA A 353 29.51 -2.15 1.90
N LYS A 354 29.56 -2.08 3.23
CA LYS A 354 29.01 -3.07 4.17
C LYS A 354 27.81 -2.52 4.91
N GLU A 355 27.72 -1.20 5.02
CA GLU A 355 26.71 -0.47 5.77
C GLU A 355 26.22 0.75 4.98
N ALA A 356 25.02 1.22 5.30
CA ALA A 356 24.50 2.51 4.87
C ALA A 356 24.13 3.34 6.10
N LEU A 357 24.72 4.53 6.23
CA LEU A 357 24.36 5.51 7.24
C LEU A 357 23.27 6.41 6.66
N VAL A 358 22.12 6.49 7.34
CA VAL A 358 20.99 7.31 6.89
C VAL A 358 20.72 8.42 7.89
N PHE A 359 20.62 9.65 7.41
CA PHE A 359 20.13 10.78 8.19
C PHE A 359 18.66 11.05 7.86
N MET A 360 17.84 11.18 8.89
CA MET A 360 16.41 11.44 8.78
C MET A 360 16.00 12.51 9.78
N ILE A 361 15.11 13.40 9.38
CA ILE A 361 14.43 14.29 10.32
C ILE A 361 13.06 13.75 10.67
N VAL A 362 12.70 13.89 11.94
CA VAL A 362 11.38 13.56 12.47
C VAL A 362 10.78 14.85 13.02
N CYS A 363 9.64 15.26 12.47
CA CYS A 363 8.95 16.44 12.96
C CYS A 363 8.29 16.15 14.32
N ILE A 364 8.44 17.08 15.26
CA ILE A 364 7.91 16.95 16.62
C ILE A 364 6.50 17.51 16.70
N ASN A 365 6.24 18.62 16.00
CA ASN A 365 4.94 19.30 16.04
C ASN A 365 3.97 18.87 14.94
N GLU A 366 4.38 17.99 14.02
CA GLU A 366 3.52 17.43 12.96
C GLU A 366 3.89 15.96 12.65
N PRO A 367 2.95 15.13 12.17
CA PRO A 367 3.17 13.70 11.98
C PRO A 367 3.85 13.37 10.64
N TRP A 368 5.10 13.78 10.46
CA TRP A 368 5.88 13.42 9.27
C TRP A 368 7.37 13.26 9.58
N LYS A 369 8.04 12.52 8.69
CA LYS A 369 9.48 12.28 8.73
C LYS A 369 10.03 12.33 7.31
N LEU A 370 11.30 12.67 7.16
CA LEU A 370 11.94 12.84 5.86
C LEU A 370 13.41 12.40 5.94
N PRO A 371 13.84 11.37 5.19
CA PRO A 371 15.26 11.12 4.96
C PRO A 371 15.88 12.32 4.24
N ILE A 372 17.00 12.81 4.74
CA ILE A 372 17.70 13.99 4.18
C ILE A 372 19.00 13.62 3.48
N GLY A 373 19.50 12.40 3.68
CA GLY A 373 20.69 11.90 3.01
C GLY A 373 21.06 10.51 3.48
N TYR A 374 21.87 9.83 2.69
CA TYR A 374 22.41 8.53 3.03
C TYR A 374 23.81 8.34 2.43
N PHE A 375 24.64 7.51 3.06
CA PHE A 375 26.03 7.30 2.70
C PHE A 375 26.37 5.82 2.76
N PHE A 376 27.14 5.32 1.80
CA PHE A 376 27.59 3.93 1.76
C PHE A 376 28.98 3.82 2.37
N LEU A 377 29.16 2.88 3.31
CA LEU A 377 30.31 2.83 4.20
C LEU A 377 30.79 1.38 4.34
N SER A 378 32.10 1.18 4.50
CA SER A 378 32.65 -0.11 4.96
C SER A 378 32.81 -0.11 6.48
N ALA A 379 33.37 0.98 7.00
CA ALA A 379 33.39 1.32 8.42
C ALA A 379 33.47 2.85 8.53
N ILE A 380 32.78 3.44 9.50
CA ILE A 380 32.84 4.87 9.78
C ILE A 380 33.47 5.12 11.14
N ASN A 381 34.45 6.02 11.18
CA ASN A 381 35.05 6.44 12.44
C ASN A 381 34.26 7.59 13.08
N SER A 382 34.47 7.78 14.39
CA SER A 382 33.82 8.82 15.20
C SER A 382 33.98 10.24 14.64
N ASN A 383 35.14 10.55 14.03
CA ASN A 383 35.43 11.87 13.46
C ASN A 383 34.64 12.12 12.17
N GLN A 384 34.64 11.16 11.24
CA GLN A 384 33.86 11.22 10.00
C GLN A 384 32.38 11.39 10.30
N LYS A 385 31.85 10.62 11.25
CA LYS A 385 30.45 10.73 11.68
C LYS A 385 30.13 12.10 12.28
N ALA A 386 31.04 12.66 13.09
CA ALA A 386 30.90 14.01 13.63
C ALA A 386 30.89 15.07 12.52
N THR A 387 31.74 14.93 11.50
CA THR A 387 31.78 15.82 10.34
C THR A 387 30.48 15.77 9.54
N LEU A 388 29.99 14.58 9.19
CA LEU A 388 28.71 14.43 8.49
C LEU A 388 27.54 15.00 9.30
N THR A 389 27.54 14.79 10.61
CA THR A 389 26.51 15.32 11.50
C THR A 389 26.52 16.85 11.53
N LYS A 390 27.70 17.48 11.62
CA LYS A 390 27.83 18.95 11.53
C LYS A 390 27.36 19.48 10.19
N GLN A 391 27.73 18.84 9.09
CA GLN A 391 27.28 19.20 7.75
C GLN A 391 25.75 19.11 7.62
N ALA A 392 25.14 18.03 8.13
CA ALA A 392 23.69 17.90 8.18
C ALA A 392 23.03 19.06 8.93
N LEU A 393 23.56 19.43 10.10
CA LEU A 393 23.02 20.53 10.91
C LEU A 393 23.12 21.88 10.19
N THR A 394 24.25 22.19 9.56
CA THR A 394 24.41 23.43 8.78
C THR A 394 23.41 23.48 7.62
N LEU A 395 23.29 22.40 6.84
CA LEU A 395 22.31 22.34 5.75
C LEU A 395 20.85 22.46 6.24
N LEU A 396 20.53 21.90 7.40
CA LEU A 396 19.19 22.01 8.00
C LEU A 396 18.93 23.42 8.53
N ASN A 397 19.93 24.09 9.11
CA ASN A 397 19.81 25.46 9.58
C ASN A 397 19.42 26.41 8.44
N ASP A 398 19.97 26.21 7.24
CA ASP A 398 19.66 26.98 6.02
C ASP A 398 18.22 26.81 5.51
N THR A 399 17.49 25.79 5.97
CA THR A 399 16.09 25.58 5.57
C THR A 399 15.09 26.39 6.41
N GLY A 400 15.52 26.92 7.56
CA GLY A 400 14.66 27.64 8.50
C GLY A 400 13.89 26.75 9.48
N ILE A 401 14.09 25.43 9.47
CA ILE A 401 13.55 24.54 10.52
C ILE A 401 14.37 24.66 11.81
N LYS A 402 13.74 24.35 12.94
CA LYS A 402 14.40 24.29 14.25
C LYS A 402 14.69 22.84 14.63
N ILE A 403 15.96 22.44 14.61
CA ILE A 403 16.39 21.15 15.15
C ILE A 403 16.60 21.30 16.67
N MET A 404 15.93 20.48 17.46
CA MET A 404 16.03 20.49 18.93
C MET A 404 17.04 19.47 19.46
N ASN A 405 16.98 18.25 18.94
CA ASN A 405 17.80 17.15 19.43
C ASN A 405 18.29 16.26 18.29
N MET A 406 19.32 15.48 18.60
CA MET A 406 19.88 14.42 17.77
C MET A 406 19.73 13.09 18.50
N THR A 407 19.14 12.10 17.83
CA THR A 407 18.98 10.74 18.36
C THR A 407 19.81 9.73 17.55
N PHE A 408 20.49 8.84 18.25
CA PHE A 408 21.38 7.81 17.68
C PHE A 408 21.33 6.53 18.52
N ASP A 409 21.78 5.40 17.96
CA ASP A 409 21.75 4.10 18.64
C ASP A 409 22.83 3.95 19.75
N GLY A 410 22.97 2.76 20.35
CA GLY A 410 23.96 2.52 21.41
C GLY A 410 25.35 2.11 20.94
N ALA A 411 25.74 2.32 19.68
CA ALA A 411 27.03 1.89 19.18
C ALA A 411 28.21 2.68 19.80
N ALA A 412 29.34 2.01 20.02
CA ALA A 412 30.54 2.64 20.56
C ALA A 412 31.05 3.81 19.69
N THR A 413 30.92 3.71 18.37
CA THR A 413 31.28 4.76 17.41
C THR A 413 30.42 6.02 17.60
N ASN A 414 29.14 5.87 17.99
CA ASN A 414 28.26 6.99 18.28
C ASN A 414 28.62 7.71 19.58
N PHE A 415 28.98 6.97 20.63
CA PHE A 415 29.51 7.58 21.86
C PHE A 415 30.89 8.22 21.64
N GLY A 416 31.71 7.63 20.77
CA GLY A 416 32.95 8.23 20.30
C GLY A 416 32.71 9.56 19.56
N MET A 417 31.72 9.60 18.65
CA MET A 417 31.29 10.82 17.97
C MET A 417 30.86 11.90 18.98
N CYS A 418 30.07 11.54 19.99
CA CYS A 418 29.67 12.49 21.04
C CYS A 418 30.89 13.09 21.76
N SER A 419 31.92 12.28 22.02
CA SER A 419 33.18 12.77 22.59
C SER A 419 33.90 13.77 21.67
N VAL A 420 33.94 13.51 20.36
CA VAL A 420 34.48 14.43 19.34
C VAL A 420 33.69 15.75 19.30
N LEU A 421 32.38 15.68 19.51
CA LEU A 421 31.49 16.85 19.63
C LEU A 421 31.60 17.56 21.01
N LYS A 422 32.60 17.22 21.83
CA LYS A 422 32.81 17.75 23.20
C LYS A 422 31.64 17.47 24.16
N CYS A 423 30.88 16.43 23.86
CA CYS A 423 29.70 15.99 24.59
C CYS A 423 29.86 14.53 25.08
N PRO A 424 30.88 14.24 25.92
CA PRO A 424 31.10 12.86 26.37
C PRO A 424 29.92 12.36 27.21
N PHE A 425 29.58 11.08 27.04
CA PHE A 425 28.69 10.33 27.92
C PHE A 425 29.54 9.46 28.85
N LYS A 426 30.35 10.13 29.68
CA LYS A 426 31.16 9.48 30.72
C LYS A 426 30.49 9.64 32.08
N GLU A 427 30.71 8.68 32.96
CA GLU A 427 30.05 8.52 34.26
C GLU A 427 30.14 9.80 35.12
N ASP A 428 31.33 10.41 35.17
CA ASP A 428 31.58 11.64 35.95
C ASP A 428 31.30 12.95 35.20
N ASN A 429 30.99 12.89 33.90
CA ASN A 429 30.91 14.09 33.06
C ASN A 429 30.01 13.85 31.83
N ILE A 430 28.72 13.61 32.10
CA ILE A 430 27.71 13.53 31.04
C ILE A 430 27.42 14.95 30.52
N ARG A 431 27.77 15.21 29.28
CA ARG A 431 27.41 16.44 28.56
C ARG A 431 26.57 16.10 27.36
N SER A 432 25.30 16.47 27.39
CA SER A 432 24.34 16.21 26.31
C SER A 432 24.04 17.42 25.45
N VAL A 433 24.68 18.57 25.69
CA VAL A 433 24.43 19.80 24.95
C VAL A 433 25.60 20.09 24.03
N PHE A 434 25.35 19.96 22.73
CA PHE A 434 26.27 20.31 21.66
C PHE A 434 25.97 21.71 21.15
N ILE A 435 27.00 22.53 20.92
CA ILE A 435 26.87 23.87 20.35
C ILE A 435 27.51 23.88 18.96
N HIS A 436 26.74 24.30 17.96
CA HIS A 436 27.18 24.42 16.56
C HIS A 436 26.41 25.55 15.88
N ASP A 437 27.08 26.40 15.10
CA ASP A 437 26.51 27.59 14.46
C ASP A 437 25.65 28.44 15.44
N ASP A 438 26.18 28.71 16.64
CA ASP A 438 25.53 29.45 17.75
C ASP A 438 24.19 28.87 18.23
N ARG A 439 23.90 27.61 17.89
CA ARG A 439 22.69 26.89 18.30
C ARG A 439 23.03 25.72 19.23
N LYS A 440 22.14 25.48 20.18
CA LYS A 440 22.22 24.36 21.13
C LYS A 440 21.40 23.18 20.61
N TYR A 441 22.02 22.00 20.60
CA TYR A 441 21.40 20.74 20.21
C TYR A 441 21.56 19.73 21.34
N PHE A 442 20.48 19.03 21.69
CA PHE A 442 20.51 17.97 22.70
C PHE A 442 20.87 16.63 22.04
N LEU A 443 21.92 15.97 22.51
CA LEU A 443 22.31 14.61 22.12
C LEU A 443 21.59 13.61 23.02
N MET A 444 20.92 12.62 22.42
CA MET A 444 20.16 11.62 23.15
C MET A 444 20.35 10.22 22.53
N PRO A 445 20.88 9.24 23.27
CA PRO A 445 20.84 7.84 22.84
C PRO A 445 19.39 7.35 22.72
N ASP A 446 19.09 6.47 21.76
CA ASP A 446 17.77 5.90 21.58
C ASP A 446 17.31 5.18 22.86
N PRO A 447 16.26 5.66 23.55
CA PRO A 447 15.77 5.04 24.77
C PRO A 447 15.39 3.57 24.58
N VAL A 448 14.87 3.21 23.40
CA VAL A 448 14.49 1.83 23.08
C VAL A 448 15.70 0.93 23.01
N HIS A 449 16.78 1.41 22.38
CA HIS A 449 18.07 0.72 22.39
C HIS A 449 18.63 0.60 23.81
N MET A 450 18.59 1.68 24.60
CA MET A 450 19.11 1.69 25.97
C MET A 450 18.40 0.67 26.87
N ILE A 451 17.07 0.52 26.76
CA ILE A 451 16.32 -0.50 27.51
C ILE A 451 16.79 -1.92 27.16
N LYS A 452 17.09 -2.17 25.88
CA LYS A 452 17.64 -3.47 25.46
C LYS A 452 19.01 -3.70 26.09
N LEU A 453 19.89 -2.70 26.09
CA LEU A 453 21.22 -2.80 26.71
C LEU A 453 21.12 -3.04 28.21
N ILE A 454 20.27 -2.30 28.91
CA ILE A 454 20.03 -2.47 30.35
C ILE A 454 19.54 -3.88 30.63
N ARG A 455 18.55 -4.38 29.88
CA ARG A 455 18.08 -5.76 30.01
C ARG A 455 19.20 -6.77 29.76
N ASN A 456 20.00 -6.59 28.71
CA ASN A 456 21.09 -7.51 28.39
C ASN A 456 22.14 -7.53 29.51
N CYS A 457 22.53 -6.35 30.00
CA CYS A 457 23.47 -6.21 31.11
C CYS A 457 22.92 -6.84 32.39
N PHE A 458 21.63 -6.61 32.69
CA PHE A 458 20.96 -7.16 33.85
C PHE A 458 20.99 -8.70 33.86
N THR A 459 20.77 -9.32 32.69
CA THR A 459 20.84 -10.77 32.55
C THR A 459 22.27 -11.32 32.50
N GLU A 460 23.21 -10.65 31.80
CA GLU A 460 24.57 -11.18 31.60
C GLU A 460 25.47 -10.99 32.82
N LYS A 461 25.33 -9.87 33.54
CA LYS A 461 26.12 -9.57 34.75
C LYS A 461 25.53 -10.20 36.02
N MET A 462 24.31 -10.73 35.93
CA MET A 462 23.55 -11.33 37.04
C MET A 462 23.42 -10.44 38.29
N GLY A 463 23.63 -9.14 38.15
CA GLY A 463 23.25 -8.18 39.17
C GLY A 463 23.79 -6.78 38.99
N PHE A 464 23.14 -5.85 39.69
CA PHE A 464 23.55 -4.47 39.89
C PHE A 464 23.61 -4.17 41.38
N ILE A 465 24.06 -2.98 41.73
CA ILE A 465 24.05 -2.48 43.10
C ILE A 465 23.17 -1.23 43.12
N ASP A 466 22.27 -1.14 44.10
CA ASP A 466 21.42 0.04 44.30
C ASP A 466 22.17 1.19 45.03
N LEU A 467 21.49 2.31 45.28
CA LEU A 467 22.08 3.47 45.96
C LEU A 467 22.53 3.22 47.40
N ASN A 468 21.97 2.19 48.03
CA ASN A 468 22.20 1.81 49.42
C ASN A 468 23.21 0.67 49.55
N GLY A 469 23.79 0.19 48.44
CA GLY A 469 24.71 -0.93 48.42
C GLY A 469 24.03 -2.31 48.37
N ASN A 470 22.71 -2.37 48.20
CA ASN A 470 22.00 -3.64 48.11
C ASN A 470 22.11 -4.25 46.71
N GLN A 471 22.13 -5.57 46.67
CA GLN A 471 22.23 -6.31 45.42
C GLN A 471 20.87 -6.36 44.70
N ILE A 472 20.87 -5.89 43.45
CA ILE A 472 19.82 -6.11 42.47
C ILE A 472 20.19 -7.39 41.72
N ASN A 473 19.41 -8.45 41.78
CA ASN A 473 19.80 -9.76 41.24
C ASN A 473 18.76 -10.29 40.25
N PHE A 474 19.20 -10.63 39.03
CA PHE A 474 18.33 -11.18 38.00
C PHE A 474 17.75 -12.55 38.35
N GLU A 475 18.39 -13.27 39.26
CA GLU A 475 17.97 -14.57 39.78
C GLU A 475 16.52 -14.56 40.31
N TYR A 476 16.08 -13.46 40.93
CA TYR A 476 14.69 -13.34 41.40
C TYR A 476 13.68 -13.37 40.25
N VAL A 477 14.05 -12.88 39.07
CA VAL A 477 13.21 -12.93 37.86
C VAL A 477 13.16 -14.35 37.29
N ILE A 478 14.27 -15.09 37.38
CA ILE A 478 14.35 -16.50 36.99
C ILE A 478 13.45 -17.34 37.91
N LYS A 479 13.63 -17.23 39.22
CA LYS A 479 12.82 -17.92 40.24
C LYS A 479 11.33 -17.60 40.10
N LEU A 480 10.98 -16.34 39.84
CA LEU A 480 9.59 -15.97 39.56
C LEU A 480 9.03 -16.68 38.34
N ASN A 481 9.80 -16.80 37.25
CA ASN A 481 9.35 -17.53 36.06
C ASN A 481 9.22 -19.04 36.35
N GLU A 482 10.18 -19.64 37.06
CA GLU A 482 10.17 -21.07 37.42
C GLU A 482 8.98 -21.43 38.30
N MET A 483 8.69 -20.61 39.32
CA MET A 483 7.52 -20.80 40.18
C MET A 483 6.21 -20.69 39.37
N GLN A 484 6.07 -19.70 38.50
CA GLN A 484 4.87 -19.57 37.65
C GLN A 484 4.72 -20.74 36.64
N GLU A 485 5.84 -21.28 36.15
CA GLU A 485 5.82 -22.47 35.28
C GLU A 485 5.43 -23.73 36.07
N LYS A 486 5.93 -23.89 37.29
CA LYS A 486 5.63 -25.01 38.17
C LYS A 486 4.15 -25.03 38.58
N GLU A 487 3.60 -23.88 38.98
CA GLU A 487 2.20 -23.77 39.41
C GLU A 487 1.20 -23.75 38.22
N GLY A 488 1.69 -23.52 36.99
CA GLY A 488 0.84 -23.34 35.81
C GLY A 488 0.03 -22.04 35.80
N LEU A 489 0.17 -21.19 36.82
CA LEU A 489 -0.53 -19.92 37.00
C LEU A 489 0.46 -18.75 37.04
N HIS A 490 0.05 -17.62 36.48
CA HIS A 490 0.87 -16.41 36.44
C HIS A 490 0.30 -15.32 37.35
N LEU A 491 1.17 -14.60 38.05
CA LEU A 491 0.82 -13.49 38.95
C LEU A 491 0.53 -12.20 38.16
N GLY A 492 -0.41 -12.25 37.21
CA GLY A 492 -0.89 -11.08 36.46
C GLY A 492 0.13 -10.43 35.52
N ASN A 493 1.27 -11.07 35.26
CA ASN A 493 2.33 -10.53 34.41
C ASN A 493 2.54 -11.32 33.09
N LYS A 494 3.33 -10.72 32.19
CA LYS A 494 3.62 -11.28 30.86
C LYS A 494 4.98 -11.97 30.80
N LEU A 495 5.65 -12.18 31.93
CA LEU A 495 6.93 -12.89 32.02
C LEU A 495 6.72 -14.35 31.60
N ARG A 496 7.60 -14.87 30.76
CA ARG A 496 7.57 -16.23 30.20
C ARG A 496 9.01 -16.69 29.99
N LYS A 497 9.26 -17.98 29.81
CA LYS A 497 10.57 -18.55 29.43
C LYS A 497 11.33 -17.77 28.36
N GLN A 498 10.63 -17.24 27.36
CA GLN A 498 11.22 -16.44 26.27
C GLN A 498 11.87 -15.12 26.74
N HIS A 499 11.44 -14.59 27.88
CA HIS A 499 12.00 -13.39 28.52
C HIS A 499 13.30 -13.68 29.28
N ILE A 500 13.53 -14.94 29.67
CA ILE A 500 14.76 -15.40 30.29
C ILE A 500 15.73 -15.87 29.20
N ASN A 501 15.26 -16.75 28.32
CA ASN A 501 16.03 -17.37 27.23
C ASN A 501 15.94 -16.58 25.92
N PHE A 502 16.22 -15.28 25.97
CA PHE A 502 16.03 -14.36 24.84
C PHE A 502 17.23 -14.25 23.90
N VAL A 503 18.27 -15.09 23.99
CA VAL A 503 19.53 -14.95 23.22
C VAL A 503 19.27 -14.78 21.71
N LYS A 504 18.41 -15.62 21.12
CA LYS A 504 18.00 -15.53 19.70
C LYS A 504 17.02 -14.38 19.39
N GLN A 505 16.57 -13.66 20.41
CA GLN A 505 15.58 -12.58 20.36
C GLN A 505 16.06 -11.31 21.08
N LYS A 506 17.39 -11.11 21.18
CA LYS A 506 18.03 -9.98 21.87
C LYS A 506 17.57 -8.62 21.35
N MET A 507 17.16 -8.55 20.08
CA MET A 507 16.64 -7.32 19.47
C MET A 507 15.15 -7.05 19.72
N LYS A 508 14.38 -8.01 20.26
CA LYS A 508 12.94 -7.82 20.51
C LYS A 508 12.71 -6.93 21.74
N VAL A 509 12.48 -5.64 21.47
CA VAL A 509 12.13 -4.61 22.47
C VAL A 509 10.93 -5.02 23.33
N LYS A 510 9.95 -5.69 22.72
CA LYS A 510 8.75 -6.17 23.43
C LYS A 510 9.11 -7.02 24.65
N LEU A 511 10.08 -7.93 24.52
CA LEU A 511 10.52 -8.79 25.62
C LEU A 511 11.19 -7.97 26.72
N ALA A 512 12.11 -7.06 26.36
CA ALA A 512 12.77 -6.21 27.33
C ALA A 512 11.78 -5.35 28.12
N ARG A 513 10.78 -4.76 27.44
CA ARG A 513 9.74 -3.94 28.08
C ARG A 513 8.79 -4.73 28.97
N GLN A 514 8.48 -5.98 28.61
CA GLN A 514 7.61 -6.84 29.41
C GLN A 514 8.33 -7.37 30.66
N LEU A 515 9.63 -7.66 30.55
CA LEU A 515 10.49 -8.04 31.67
C LEU A 515 10.63 -6.88 32.66
N LEU A 516 10.98 -5.69 32.16
CA LEU A 516 11.11 -4.47 32.97
C LEU A 516 9.76 -3.76 33.15
N SER A 517 8.75 -4.47 33.65
CA SER A 517 7.40 -3.94 33.80
C SER A 517 6.91 -3.92 35.24
N ARG A 518 5.98 -3.00 35.53
CA ARG A 518 5.36 -2.85 36.85
C ARG A 518 4.77 -4.17 37.36
N SER A 519 4.10 -4.94 36.50
CA SER A 519 3.48 -6.20 36.93
C SER A 519 4.50 -7.28 37.28
N VAL A 520 5.72 -7.24 36.75
CA VAL A 520 6.81 -8.13 37.20
C VAL A 520 7.31 -7.68 38.57
N ALA A 521 7.50 -6.37 38.80
CA ALA A 521 7.87 -5.85 40.11
C ALA A 521 6.81 -6.16 41.18
N ASP A 522 5.53 -5.96 40.88
CA ASP A 522 4.43 -6.28 41.79
C ASP A 522 4.36 -7.77 42.11
N ALA A 523 4.65 -8.64 41.14
CA ALA A 523 4.72 -10.08 41.38
C ALA A 523 5.88 -10.45 42.34
N LEU A 524 7.04 -9.82 42.19
CA LEU A 524 8.16 -10.00 43.14
C LEU A 524 7.79 -9.55 44.56
N PHE A 525 7.18 -8.36 44.69
CA PHE A 525 6.69 -7.88 45.98
C PHE A 525 5.61 -8.79 46.56
N TYR A 526 4.69 -9.29 45.75
CA TYR A 526 3.66 -10.23 46.18
C TYR A 526 4.26 -11.53 46.74
N CYS A 527 5.30 -12.08 46.09
CA CYS A 527 5.99 -13.27 46.57
C CYS A 527 6.67 -13.04 47.93
N ARG A 528 7.24 -11.85 48.13
CA ARG A 528 7.88 -11.46 49.40
C ARG A 528 6.86 -11.16 50.50
N ASP A 529 5.88 -10.31 50.22
CA ASP A 529 5.03 -9.69 51.24
C ASP A 529 3.77 -10.50 51.55
N LYS A 530 3.20 -11.18 50.56
CA LYS A 530 1.92 -11.92 50.68
C LYS A 530 2.12 -13.42 50.77
N LEU A 531 2.98 -13.98 49.91
CA LEU A 531 3.30 -15.41 49.95
C LEU A 531 4.42 -15.75 50.96
N GLN A 532 5.17 -14.73 51.42
CA GLN A 532 6.25 -14.87 52.41
C GLN A 532 7.25 -15.98 52.06
N MET A 533 7.56 -16.10 50.77
CA MET A 533 8.46 -17.13 50.26
C MET A 533 9.91 -16.77 50.59
N ALA A 534 10.62 -17.65 51.29
CA ALA A 534 12.01 -17.43 51.71
C ALA A 534 12.96 -17.06 50.55
N GLU A 535 12.70 -17.62 49.36
CA GLU A 535 13.45 -17.36 48.13
C GLU A 535 13.37 -15.91 47.64
N PHE A 536 12.40 -15.13 48.10
CA PHE A 536 12.12 -13.76 47.66
C PHE A 536 12.32 -12.71 48.76
N ASN A 537 12.79 -13.07 49.96
CA ASN A 537 12.93 -12.14 51.09
C ASN A 537 13.72 -10.87 50.73
N ASN A 538 14.78 -11.01 49.95
CA ASN A 538 15.67 -9.91 49.55
C ASN A 538 15.41 -9.40 48.11
N CYS A 539 14.25 -9.70 47.50
CA CYS A 539 13.96 -9.27 46.13
C CYS A 539 13.62 -7.77 46.00
N GLY A 540 13.47 -7.06 47.12
CA GLY A 540 13.06 -5.65 47.18
C GLY A 540 13.83 -4.71 46.24
N PRO A 541 15.17 -4.64 46.34
CA PRO A 541 16.00 -3.82 45.45
C PRO A 541 15.78 -4.15 43.97
N THR A 542 15.57 -5.42 43.65
CA THR A 542 15.31 -5.87 42.26
C THR A 542 13.94 -5.41 41.76
N ALA A 543 12.91 -5.52 42.58
CA ALA A 543 11.57 -5.04 42.26
C ALA A 543 11.53 -3.52 42.09
N GLU A 544 12.23 -2.77 42.95
CA GLU A 544 12.38 -1.32 42.87
C GLU A 544 13.13 -0.89 41.61
N PHE A 545 14.21 -1.58 41.25
CA PHE A 545 14.93 -1.36 39.99
C PHE A 545 14.02 -1.55 38.77
N ILE A 546 13.27 -2.66 38.71
CA ILE A 546 12.31 -2.92 37.63
C ILE A 546 11.25 -1.82 37.55
N LEU A 547 10.80 -1.31 38.70
CA LEU A 547 9.86 -0.20 38.78
C LEU A 547 10.44 1.11 38.24
N LEU A 548 11.68 1.42 38.60
CA LEU A 548 12.40 2.61 38.12
C LEU A 548 12.54 2.58 36.59
N MET A 549 12.85 1.43 36.01
CA MET A 549 12.92 1.26 34.56
C MET A 549 11.55 1.48 33.87
N LYS A 550 10.44 1.22 34.59
CA LYS A 550 9.09 1.55 34.10
C LYS A 550 8.78 3.04 34.19
N SER A 551 9.17 3.75 35.25
CA SER A 551 8.92 5.20 35.39
C SER A 551 9.75 6.01 34.38
N GLY A 552 10.98 5.56 34.08
CA GLY A 552 11.82 6.10 33.01
C GLY A 552 11.30 5.86 31.59
N THR A 553 10.28 5.01 31.41
CA THR A 553 9.66 4.74 30.11
C THR A 553 8.30 5.44 29.96
N TYR A 554 8.37 6.65 29.37
CA TYR A 554 7.35 7.29 28.53
C TYR A 554 6.21 8.13 29.14
N LYS A 555 6.16 8.47 30.45
CA LYS A 555 5.13 9.45 30.92
C LYS A 555 5.52 10.45 32.02
N GLN A 556 6.62 10.29 32.75
CA GLN A 556 6.90 11.10 33.96
C GLN A 556 8.30 11.74 34.02
N ALA A 557 9.02 11.84 32.90
CA ALA A 557 10.30 12.54 32.82
C ALA A 557 10.15 14.07 32.72
N THR A 558 9.16 14.65 33.39
CA THR A 558 8.88 16.10 33.42
C THR A 558 8.93 16.70 34.82
N CYS A 559 9.19 15.90 35.86
CA CYS A 559 9.38 16.40 37.22
C CYS A 559 10.89 16.60 37.52
N PRO A 560 11.33 17.78 38.00
CA PRO A 560 12.72 18.04 38.40
C PRO A 560 13.26 17.01 39.39
N THR A 561 12.42 16.53 40.31
CA THR A 561 12.76 15.52 41.32
C THR A 561 13.15 14.18 40.69
N ASN A 562 12.42 13.76 39.64
CA ASN A 562 12.72 12.51 38.92
C ASN A 562 14.03 12.60 38.14
N ILE A 563 14.38 13.79 37.63
CA ILE A 563 15.66 14.02 36.94
C ILE A 563 16.82 13.94 37.94
N GLU A 564 16.65 14.47 39.15
CA GLU A 564 17.64 14.40 40.22
C GLU A 564 17.83 12.97 40.73
N GLU A 565 16.74 12.20 40.87
CA GLU A 565 16.78 10.77 41.21
C GLU A 565 17.46 9.93 40.13
N ILE A 566 17.13 10.15 38.85
CA ILE A 566 17.81 9.48 37.73
C ILE A 566 19.29 9.85 37.69
N ARG A 567 19.66 11.12 37.89
CA ARG A 567 21.06 11.56 37.96
C ARG A 567 21.81 10.88 39.10
N ARG A 568 21.24 10.88 40.32
CA ARG A 568 21.84 10.20 41.48
C ARG A 568 21.99 8.70 41.25
N PHE A 569 21.00 8.06 40.63
CA PHE A 569 21.03 6.65 40.26
C PHE A 569 22.16 6.36 39.25
N TYR A 570 22.35 7.21 38.24
CA TYR A 570 23.42 7.07 37.25
C TYR A 570 24.83 7.27 37.81
N THR A 571 25.05 8.24 38.72
CA THR A 571 26.39 8.55 39.24
C THR A 571 27.01 7.44 40.11
N LYS A 572 26.23 6.48 40.59
CA LYS A 572 26.70 5.41 41.48
C LYS A 572 26.60 3.98 40.93
N LEU A 573 25.79 3.73 39.90
CA LEU A 573 25.75 2.44 39.17
C LEU A 573 27.09 2.08 38.49
N CYS A 574 27.96 3.07 38.41
CA CYS A 574 29.24 3.10 37.71
C CYS A 574 30.46 2.95 38.65
N LYS A 575 30.22 2.79 39.96
CA LYS A 575 31.24 2.34 40.93
C LYS A 575 31.00 0.87 41.24
#